data_AF-A0A3N5IBJ3-F1
#
_entry.id   AF-A0A3N5IBJ3-F1
#
_cell.length_a   1.000
_cell.length_b   1.000
_cell.length_c   1.000
_cell.angle_alpha   90.00
_cell.angle_beta   90.00
_cell.angle_gamma   90.00
#
_symmetry.space_group_name_H-M   'P 1'
#
loop_
_entity.id
_entity.type
_entity.pdbx_description
1 polymer ?
#
loop_
_entity_poly.entity_id
_entity_poly.type
_entity_poly.pdbx_seq_one_letter_code
_entity_poly.pdbx_strand_id
1 'polypeptide(L)' 'MVVAERKPLSEILTMLAPYKKILVAGCKGCVTVCNAGGKKEVEVLASEIRISRKKEGQDPDVQEITIE' A
#
# COMPACT_ATOMS: atom_id res chain seq x y z
N MET A 1 2.59 -8.70 -22.89
CA MET A 1 2.99 -8.96 -21.50
C MET A 1 3.10 -7.62 -20.79
N VAL A 2 2.40 -7.42 -19.67
CA VAL A 2 2.45 -6.17 -18.88
C VAL A 2 3.36 -6.41 -17.68
N VAL A 3 4.25 -5.46 -17.37
CA VAL A 3 5.09 -5.48 -16.18
C VAL A 3 4.60 -4.39 -15.25
N ALA A 4 4.34 -4.73 -14.00
CA ALA A 4 3.95 -3.77 -12.97
C ALA A 4 5.11 -3.53 -12.02
N GLU A 5 5.39 -2.27 -11.72
CA GLU A 5 6.39 -1.86 -10.75
C GLU A 5 5.76 -0.97 -9.68
N ARG A 6 6.20 -1.16 -8.43
CA ARG A 6 5.71 -0.38 -7.31
C ARG A 6 6.31 1.03 -7.35
N LYS A 7 5.45 2.06 -7.23
CA LYS A 7 5.91 3.44 -7.00
C LYS A 7 6.81 3.50 -5.75
N PRO A 8 7.79 4.41 -5.70
CA PRO A 8 8.56 4.65 -4.49
C PRO A 8 7.66 4.96 -3.30
N LEU A 9 7.98 4.42 -2.12
CA LEU A 9 7.17 4.62 -0.92
C LEU A 9 7.02 6.10 -0.55
N SER A 10 8.07 6.91 -0.75
CA SER A 10 8.04 8.37 -0.50
C SER A 10 7.01 9.09 -1.37
N GLU A 11 6.86 8.69 -2.64
CA GLU A 11 5.85 9.25 -3.54
C GLU A 11 4.44 8.90 -3.05
N ILE A 12 4.22 7.63 -2.68
CA ILE A 12 2.94 7.17 -2.13
C ILE A 12 2.59 7.93 -0.85
N LEU A 13 3.53 8.09 0.09
CA LEU A 13 3.30 8.82 1.34
C LEU A 13 2.95 10.28 1.09
N THR A 14 3.61 10.93 0.13
CA THR A 14 3.31 12.31 -0.28
C THR A 14 1.89 12.40 -0.84
N MET A 15 1.48 11.46 -1.70
CA MET A 15 0.12 11.42 -2.23
C MET A 15 -0.94 11.21 -1.13
N LEU A 16 -0.58 10.45 -0.10
CA LEU A 16 -1.47 10.13 1.02
C LEU A 16 -1.53 11.25 2.06
N ALA A 17 -0.58 12.20 2.08
CA ALA A 17 -0.42 13.22 3.13
C ALA A 17 -1.73 13.87 3.63
N PRO A 18 -2.66 14.33 2.75
CA PRO A 18 -3.89 15.01 3.20
C PRO A 18 -4.96 14.05 3.76
N TYR A 19 -4.79 12.73 3.64
CA TYR A 19 -5.78 11.74 4.04
C TYR A 19 -5.43 11.08 5.37
N LYS A 20 -6.41 11.00 6.28
CA LYS A 20 -6.29 10.32 7.58
C LYS A 20 -6.69 8.84 7.51
N LYS A 21 -7.72 8.52 6.71
CA LYS A 21 -8.28 7.17 6.54
C LYS A 21 -7.86 6.63 5.19
N ILE A 22 -7.19 5.49 5.17
CA ILE A 22 -6.57 4.92 3.97
C ILE A 22 -6.98 3.44 3.87
N LEU A 23 -7.45 3.03 2.70
CA LEU A 23 -7.66 1.62 2.37
C LEU A 23 -6.65 1.20 1.31
N VAL A 24 -5.81 0.24 1.64
CA VAL A 24 -4.90 -0.40 0.68
C VAL A 24 -5.63 -1.60 0.09
N ALA A 25 -6.09 -1.47 -1.15
CA ALA A 25 -6.78 -2.53 -1.87
C ALA A 25 -5.88 -3.14 -2.94
N GLY A 26 -5.86 -4.47 -3.04
CA GLY A 26 -5.21 -5.18 -4.13
C GLY A 26 -6.03 -6.34 -4.65
N CYS A 27 -5.65 -6.85 -5.82
CA CYS A 27 -6.24 -8.05 -6.43
C CYS A 27 -5.19 -9.17 -6.53
N LYS A 28 -5.62 -10.44 -6.45
CA LYS A 28 -4.78 -11.61 -6.73
C LYS A 28 -4.64 -11.90 -8.23
N GLY A 29 -4.61 -10.84 -9.04
CA GLY A 29 -4.65 -10.93 -10.50
C GLY A 29 -3.28 -10.80 -11.15
N CYS A 30 -3.27 -10.11 -12.29
CA CYS A 30 -2.14 -10.02 -13.21
C CYS A 30 -0.86 -9.42 -12.61
N VAL A 31 -0.95 -8.68 -11.51
CA VAL A 31 0.20 -7.97 -10.90
C VAL A 31 0.89 -8.75 -9.79
N THR A 32 0.29 -9.86 -9.33
CA THR A 32 0.91 -10.75 -8.33
C THR A 32 2.16 -11.42 -8.87
N VAL A 33 2.20 -11.75 -10.16
CA VAL A 33 3.40 -12.33 -10.78
C VAL A 33 4.58 -11.36 -10.85
N CYS A 34 4.33 -10.06 -10.73
CA CYS A 34 5.36 -9.02 -10.68
C CYS A 34 5.78 -8.66 -9.25
N ASN A 35 5.22 -9.31 -8.22
CA ASN A 35 5.35 -8.91 -6.81
C ASN A 35 5.00 -7.43 -6.56
N ALA A 36 4.09 -6.89 -7.37
CA ALA A 36 3.63 -5.50 -7.29
C ALA A 36 2.18 -5.40 -6.77
N GLY A 37 1.51 -6.53 -6.55
CA GLY A 37 0.19 -6.62 -5.93
C GLY A 37 -0.10 -8.05 -5.47
N GLY A 38 -1.26 -8.28 -4.86
CA GLY A 38 -1.56 -9.52 -4.16
C GLY A 38 -1.48 -9.34 -2.64
N LYS A 39 -1.84 -10.40 -1.90
CA LYS A 39 -2.07 -10.31 -0.46
C LYS A 39 -0.85 -9.81 0.31
N LYS A 40 0.31 -10.39 0.02
CA LYS A 40 1.56 -10.07 0.72
C LYS A 40 2.01 -8.63 0.44
N GLU A 41 1.93 -8.20 -0.81
CA GLU A 41 2.35 -6.87 -1.25
C GLU A 41 1.46 -5.78 -0.65
N VAL A 42 0.15 -6.04 -0.57
CA VAL A 42 -0.83 -5.17 0.08
C VAL A 42 -0.56 -5.06 1.58
N GLU A 43 -0.37 -6.19 2.28
CA GLU A 43 -0.07 -6.21 3.72
C GLU A 43 1.24 -5.49 4.05
N VAL A 44 2.28 -5.68 3.21
CA VAL A 44 3.57 -4.99 3.35
C VAL A 44 3.40 -3.49 3.17
N LEU A 45 2.72 -3.04 2.10
CA LEU A 45 2.52 -1.62 1.84
C LEU A 45 1.69 -0.95 2.95
N ALA A 46 0.62 -1.59 3.41
CA ALA A 46 -0.17 -1.09 4.53
C ALA A 46 0.65 -0.95 5.81
N SER A 47 1.52 -1.92 6.10
CA SER A 47 2.42 -1.89 7.25
C SER A 47 3.47 -0.77 7.14
N GLU A 48 4.07 -0.58 5.96
CA GLU A 48 5.01 0.51 5.68
C GLU A 48 4.35 1.88 5.93
N ILE A 49 3.13 2.08 5.44
CA ILE A 49 2.36 3.33 5.64
C ILE A 49 2.07 3.55 7.13
N ARG A 50 1.61 2.52 7.85
CA ARG A 50 1.34 2.61 9.30
C ARG A 50 2.60 3.00 10.08
N ILE A 51 3.73 2.36 9.79
CA ILE A 51 5.01 2.64 10.47
C ILE A 51 5.46 4.07 10.17
N SER A 52 5.40 4.52 8.92
CA SER A 52 5.82 5.88 8.54
C SER A 52 4.97 6.94 9.25
N ARG A 53 3.64 6.79 9.25
CA ARG A 53 2.73 7.74 9.91
C ARG A 53 2.91 7.77 11.42
N LYS A 54 3.14 6.61 12.05
CA LYS A 54 3.46 6.55 13.48
C LYS A 54 4.77 7.28 13.81
N LYS A 55 5.80 7.19 12.95
CA LYS A 55 7.05 7.95 13.11
C LYS A 55 6.85 9.46 13.01
N GLU A 56 5.86 9.90 12.23
CA GLU A 56 5.45 11.31 12.13
C GLU A 56 4.52 11.76 13.26
N GLY A 57 4.29 10.91 14.27
CA GLY A 57 3.44 11.23 15.42
C GLY A 57 1.93 11.20 15.12
N GLN A 58 1.53 10.66 13.97
CA GLN A 58 0.12 10.50 13.61
C GLN A 58 -0.39 9.12 14.03
N ASP A 59 -1.68 9.01 14.32
CA ASP A 59 -2.36 7.73 14.52
C ASP A 59 -3.12 7.34 13.22
N PRO A 60 -2.52 6.48 12.37
CA PRO A 60 -3.06 6.18 11.05
C PRO A 60 -4.20 5.15 11.11
N ASP A 61 -5.33 5.48 10.49
CA ASP A 61 -6.41 4.54 10.21
C ASP A 61 -6.17 3.94 8.81
N VAL A 62 -5.40 2.84 8.78
CA VAL A 62 -5.06 2.11 7.55
C VAL A 62 -5.69 0.73 7.63
N GLN A 63 -6.54 0.42 6.66
CA GLN A 63 -7.11 -0.90 6.44
C GLN A 63 -6.52 -1.52 5.17
N GLU A 64 -6.53 -2.85 5.08
CA GLU A 64 -6.17 -3.55 3.85
C GLU A 64 -7.26 -4.54 3.44
N ILE A 65 -7.42 -4.71 2.12
CA ILE A 65 -8.23 -5.75 1.54
C ILE A 65 -7.54 -6.33 0.32
N THR A 66 -7.62 -7.64 0.17
CA THR A 66 -7.25 -8.31 -1.07
C THR A 66 -8.45 -9.06 -1.61
N ILE A 67 -8.80 -8.76 -2.85
CA ILE A 67 -9.90 -9.39 -3.56
C ILE A 67 -9.35 -10.58 -4.35
N GLU A 68 -10.06 -11.69 -4.31
CA GLU A 68 -9.72 -12.93 -5.03
C GLU A 68 -10.24 -12.93 -6.46
#